data_AF-Q6DAS5-F1
#
_entry.id   AF-Q6DAS5-F1
#
_cell.length_a   1.000
_cell.length_b   1.000
_cell.length_c   1.000
_cell.angle_alpha   90.00
_cell.angle_beta   90.00
_cell.angle_gamma   90.00
#
_symmetry.space_group_name_H-M   'P 1'
#
loop_
_entity.id
_entity.type
_entity.pdbx_description
1 polymer ?
#
loop_
_entity_poly.entity_id
_entity_poly.type
_entity_poly.pdbx_seq_one_letter_code
_entity_poly.pdbx_strand_id
1 'polypeptide(L)'
;MNISKEKVVDAISMVGYFVFAYVVMELLSINKYDWMMESGDSICSIPHQPLSNRILQAGVAALLLITPLFIALARNIFIKNRYKIAYYIVGILCIALYGGWLFLGRFALC
;
A
#
# COMPACT_ATOMS: atom_id res chain seq x y z
N MET A 1 -8.68 -31.05 2.62
CA MET A 1 -7.67 -30.20 1.95
C MET A 1 -6.55 -29.92 2.94
N ASN A 2 -5.44 -30.66 2.90
CA ASN A 2 -4.33 -30.48 3.85
C ASN A 2 -3.53 -29.24 3.46
N ILE A 3 -3.87 -28.10 4.05
CA ILE A 3 -3.08 -26.88 3.93
C ILE A 3 -1.75 -27.13 4.65
N SER A 4 -0.63 -27.02 3.93
CA SER A 4 0.70 -27.11 4.54
C SER A 4 0.90 -25.95 5.50
N LYS A 5 1.53 -26.21 6.66
CA LYS A 5 1.80 -25.20 7.70
C LYS A 5 2.48 -23.95 7.13
N GLU A 6 3.35 -24.13 6.13
CA GLU A 6 4.03 -23.05 5.42
C GLU A 6 3.07 -22.07 4.73
N LYS A 7 2.00 -22.56 4.09
CA LYS A 7 1.01 -21.71 3.43
C LYS A 7 0.19 -20.89 4.43
N VAL A 8 -0.03 -21.43 5.63
CA VAL A 8 -0.72 -20.69 6.72
C VAL A 8 0.14 -19.54 7.21
N VAL A 9 1.44 -19.79 7.42
CA VAL A 9 2.39 -18.75 7.84
C VAL A 9 2.54 -17.66 6.78
N ASP A 10 2.66 -18.05 5.50
CA ASP A 10 2.69 -17.10 4.38
C ASP A 10 1.39 -16.26 4.33
N ALA A 11 0.23 -16.85 4.59
CA ALA A 11 -1.06 -16.14 4.66
C ALA A 11 -1.11 -15.13 5.81
N ILE A 12 -0.79 -15.56 7.03
CA ILE A 12 -0.81 -14.70 8.23
C ILE A 12 0.18 -13.54 8.07
N SER A 13 1.38 -13.82 7.54
CA SER A 13 2.40 -12.79 7.35
C SER A 13 1.96 -11.71 6.35
N MET A 14 1.30 -12.06 5.24
CA MET A 14 0.76 -11.03 4.34
C MET A 14 -0.41 -10.28 4.93
N VAL A 15 -1.30 -10.94 5.68
CA VAL A 15 -2.39 -10.22 6.36
C VAL A 15 -1.80 -9.20 7.34
N GLY A 16 -0.81 -9.61 8.14
CA GLY A 16 -0.07 -8.69 9.02
C GLY A 16 0.61 -7.57 8.23
N TYR A 17 1.20 -7.90 7.08
CA TYR A 17 1.81 -6.91 6.20
C TYR A 17 0.79 -5.89 5.66
N PHE A 18 -0.40 -6.34 5.26
CA PHE A 18 -1.47 -5.45 4.79
C PHE A 18 -1.97 -4.53 5.90
N VAL A 19 -2.15 -5.04 7.12
CA VAL A 19 -2.54 -4.22 8.27
C VAL A 19 -1.46 -3.17 8.56
N PHE A 20 -0.19 -3.57 8.55
CA PHE A 20 0.93 -2.65 8.72
C PHE A 20 0.97 -1.60 7.60
N ALA A 21 0.86 -2.02 6.35
CA ALA A 21 0.86 -1.15 5.18
C ALA A 21 -0.31 -0.17 5.21
N TYR A 22 -1.50 -0.60 5.64
CA TYR A 22 -2.66 0.26 5.83
C TYR A 22 -2.38 1.37 6.84
N VAL A 23 -1.89 1.03 8.04
CA VAL A 23 -1.57 2.01 9.09
C VAL A 23 -0.50 2.99 8.60
N VAL A 24 0.57 2.49 7.99
CA VAL A 24 1.65 3.32 7.47
C VAL A 24 1.16 4.24 6.35
N MET A 25 0.32 3.76 5.44
CA MET A 25 -0.23 4.59 4.37
C MET A 25 -1.13 5.70 4.91
N GLU A 26 -2.00 5.41 5.89
CA GLU A 26 -2.84 6.44 6.51
C GLU A 26 -1.96 7.52 7.17
N LEU A 27 -0.93 7.12 7.94
CA LEU A 27 0.03 8.06 8.54
C LEU A 27 0.80 8.88 7.50
N LEU A 28 1.23 8.24 6.41
CA LEU A 28 1.95 8.91 5.33
C LEU A 28 1.03 9.72 4.43
N SER A 29 -0.30 9.61 4.56
CA SER A 29 -1.27 10.34 3.74
C SER A 29 -1.81 11.61 4.38
N ILE A 30 -1.44 11.85 5.64
CA ILE A 30 -1.83 13.05 6.37
C ILE A 30 -1.36 14.28 5.59
N ASN A 31 -2.31 15.05 5.11
CA ASN A 31 -2.05 16.29 4.40
C ASN A 31 -1.95 17.46 5.38
N LYS A 32 -1.28 18.51 4.91
CA LYS A 32 -1.16 19.78 5.63
C LYS A 32 -2.52 20.36 6.05
N TYR A 33 -3.59 20.07 5.33
CA TYR A 33 -4.91 20.67 5.54
C TYR A 33 -5.93 19.71 6.16
N ASP A 34 -5.53 18.48 6.54
CA ASP A 34 -6.46 17.51 7.13
C ASP A 34 -7.00 17.97 8.49
N TRP A 35 -6.26 18.84 9.19
CA TRP A 35 -6.74 19.47 10.43
C TRP A 35 -7.89 20.46 10.23
N MET A 36 -8.16 20.86 8.98
CA MET A 36 -9.30 21.72 8.63
C MET A 36 -10.59 20.92 8.38
N MET A 37 -10.56 19.59 8.37
CA MET A 37 -11.78 18.79 8.22
C MET A 37 -12.64 18.88 9.47
N GLU A 38 -13.87 19.33 9.30
CA GLU A 38 -14.94 19.15 10.29
C GLU A 38 -15.63 17.79 10.12
N SER A 39 -16.28 17.32 11.18
CA SER A 39 -17.01 16.05 11.16
C SER A 39 -18.18 16.12 10.16
N GLY A 40 -18.08 15.37 9.07
CA GLY A 40 -19.09 15.35 8.00
C GLY A 40 -18.60 15.94 6.67
N ASP A 41 -17.43 16.59 6.68
CA ASP A 41 -16.80 17.08 5.46
C ASP A 41 -16.20 15.95 4.62
N SER A 42 -16.18 16.19 3.31
CA SER A 42 -15.52 15.31 2.35
C SER A 42 -14.14 15.85 2.00
N ILE A 43 -13.27 14.98 1.48
CA ILE A 43 -11.90 15.31 1.07
C ILE A 43 -11.87 16.43 -0.01
N CYS A 44 -13.00 16.69 -0.65
CA CYS A 44 -13.19 17.71 -1.69
C CYS A 44 -13.43 19.11 -1.13
N SER A 45 -13.80 19.26 0.15
CA SER A 45 -14.00 20.59 0.78
C SER A 45 -12.68 21.27 1.15
N ILE A 46 -11.58 20.50 1.17
CA ILE A 46 -10.27 20.95 1.64
C ILE A 46 -9.41 21.47 0.46
N PRO A 47 -8.67 22.58 0.63
CA PRO A 47 -7.71 23.01 -0.38
C PRO A 47 -6.68 21.92 -0.70
N HIS A 48 -6.54 21.62 -1.99
CA HIS A 48 -5.67 20.55 -2.45
C HIS A 48 -4.20 20.96 -2.46
N GLN A 49 -3.34 20.06 -1.98
CA GLN A 49 -1.90 20.18 -2.17
C GLN A 49 -1.57 20.01 -3.66
N PRO A 50 -0.50 20.67 -4.15
CA PRO A 50 -0.08 20.51 -5.54
C PRO A 50 0.25 19.03 -5.83
N LEU A 51 -0.10 18.59 -7.04
CA LEU A 51 0.09 17.21 -7.50
C LEU A 51 1.53 16.69 -7.28
N SER A 52 2.53 17.55 -7.48
CA SER A 52 3.95 17.23 -7.26
C SER A 52 4.24 16.70 -5.84
N ASN A 53 3.71 17.37 -4.81
CA ASN A 53 3.95 16.98 -3.42
C ASN A 53 3.29 15.63 -3.09
N ARG A 54 2.13 15.37 -3.67
CA ARG A 54 1.40 14.12 -3.47
C ARG A 54 2.03 12.95 -4.20
N ILE A 55 2.55 13.17 -5.41
CA ILE A 55 3.37 12.16 -6.10
C ILE A 55 4.62 11.86 -5.30
N LEU A 56 5.28 12.87 -4.73
CA LEU A 56 6.45 12.66 -3.88
C LEU A 56 6.10 11.82 -2.64
N GLN A 57 5.02 12.17 -1.95
CA GLN A 57 4.53 11.44 -0.77
C GLN A 57 4.13 10.00 -1.10
N ALA A 58 3.38 9.80 -2.19
CA ALA A 58 3.03 8.48 -2.70
C ALA A 58 4.29 7.67 -3.09
N GLY A 59 5.28 8.32 -3.69
CA GLY A 59 6.56 7.72 -4.05
C GLY A 59 7.34 7.25 -2.82
N VAL A 60 7.38 8.05 -1.75
CA VAL A 60 8.03 7.68 -0.47
C VAL A 60 7.29 6.50 0.17
N ALA A 61 5.96 6.52 0.21
CA ALA A 61 5.15 5.42 0.75
C ALA A 61 5.34 4.12 -0.05
N ALA A 62 5.35 4.22 -1.39
CA ALA A 62 5.62 3.11 -2.29
C ALA A 62 7.04 2.56 -2.06
N LEU A 63 8.05 3.40 -1.92
CA LEU A 63 9.42 2.97 -1.60
C LEU A 63 9.49 2.20 -0.29
N LEU A 64 8.88 2.71 0.78
CA LEU A 64 8.92 2.03 2.09
C LEU A 64 8.20 0.68 2.10
N LEU A 65 7.06 0.58 1.40
CA LEU A 65 6.21 -0.61 1.47
C LEU A 65 6.51 -1.61 0.35
N ILE A 66 6.75 -1.17 -0.88
CA ILE A 66 6.97 -2.08 -2.01
C ILE A 66 8.38 -2.67 -1.97
N THR A 67 9.39 -1.92 -1.51
CA THR A 67 10.79 -2.40 -1.48
C THR A 67 10.98 -3.73 -0.73
N PRO A 68 10.51 -3.93 0.51
CA PRO A 68 10.67 -5.22 1.20
C PRO A 68 9.98 -6.38 0.47
N LEU A 69 8.81 -6.14 -0.15
CA LEU A 69 8.13 -7.16 -0.96
C LEU A 69 8.90 -7.45 -2.25
N PHE A 70 9.48 -6.44 -2.87
CA PHE A 70 10.28 -6.59 -4.08
C PHE A 70 11.55 -7.41 -3.82
N ILE A 71 12.22 -7.18 -2.68
CA ILE A 71 13.36 -7.99 -2.24
C ILE A 71 12.93 -9.45 -2.02
N ALA A 72 11.79 -9.67 -1.34
CA ALA A 72 11.23 -11.01 -1.14
C ALA A 72 10.87 -11.69 -2.47
N LEU A 73 10.28 -10.96 -3.40
CA LEU A 73 9.95 -11.41 -4.75
C LEU A 73 11.23 -11.85 -5.49
N ALA A 74 12.24 -10.97 -5.56
CA ALA A 74 13.50 -11.24 -6.25
C ALA A 74 14.16 -12.52 -5.71
N ARG A 75 14.22 -12.68 -4.39
CA ARG A 75 14.72 -13.91 -3.76
C ARG A 75 13.98 -15.16 -4.23
N ASN A 76 12.65 -15.11 -4.30
CA ASN A 76 11.83 -16.26 -4.72
C ASN A 76 11.92 -16.53 -6.23
N ILE A 77 12.22 -15.53 -7.05
CA ILE A 77 12.55 -15.69 -8.47
C ILE A 77 13.83 -16.51 -8.63
N PHE A 78 14.88 -16.23 -7.85
CA PHE A 78 16.12 -17.03 -7.87
C PHE A 78 15.90 -18.49 -7.47
N ILE A 79 15.07 -18.75 -6.45
CA ILE A 79 14.73 -20.10 -5.98
C ILE A 79 13.71 -20.79 -6.94
N LYS A 80 13.20 -20.08 -7.96
CA LYS A 80 12.18 -20.54 -8.92
C LYS A 80 10.88 -21.04 -8.27
N ASN A 81 10.51 -20.52 -7.09
CA ASN A 81 9.27 -20.92 -6.42
C ASN A 81 8.07 -20.16 -7.01
N ARG A 82 7.42 -20.75 -8.02
CA ARG A 82 6.31 -20.15 -8.78
C ARG A 82 5.14 -19.69 -7.90
N TYR A 83 4.82 -20.44 -6.84
CA TYR A 83 3.74 -20.08 -5.91
C TYR A 83 4.06 -18.79 -5.16
N LYS A 84 5.24 -18.70 -4.55
CA LYS A 84 5.66 -17.50 -3.79
C LYS A 84 5.83 -16.29 -4.70
N ILE A 85 6.33 -16.48 -5.92
CA ILE A 85 6.43 -15.40 -6.91
C ILE A 85 5.05 -14.79 -7.20
N ALA A 86 4.07 -15.61 -7.58
CA ALA A 86 2.72 -15.13 -7.86
C ALA A 86 2.11 -14.44 -6.62
N TYR A 87 2.34 -15.00 -5.44
CA TYR A 87 1.84 -14.48 -4.18
C TYR A 87 2.37 -13.06 -3.86
N TYR A 88 3.68 -12.84 -3.98
CA TYR A 88 4.26 -11.51 -3.74
C TYR A 88 3.90 -10.51 -4.84
N ILE A 89 3.72 -10.95 -6.11
CA ILE A 89 3.23 -10.06 -7.18
C ILE A 89 1.84 -9.54 -6.85
N VAL A 90 0.93 -10.42 -6.43
CA VAL A 90 -0.42 -10.01 -6.01
C VAL A 90 -0.36 -9.04 -4.83
N GLY A 91 0.50 -9.34 -3.83
CA GLY A 91 0.73 -8.44 -2.69
C GLY A 91 1.17 -7.03 -3.09
N ILE A 92 2.19 -6.94 -3.94
CA ILE A 92 2.70 -5.66 -4.47
C ILE A 92 1.60 -4.92 -5.23
N LEU A 93 0.85 -5.63 -6.07
CA LEU A 93 -0.22 -5.03 -6.88
C LEU A 93 -1.35 -4.49 -5.99
N CYS A 94 -1.75 -5.22 -4.95
CA CYS A 94 -2.75 -4.73 -3.99
C CYS A 94 -2.31 -3.46 -3.26
N ILE A 95 -1.07 -3.41 -2.78
CA ILE A 95 -0.52 -2.22 -2.09
C ILE A 95 -0.42 -1.04 -3.06
N ALA A 96 0.06 -1.28 -4.28
CA ALA A 96 0.20 -0.24 -5.29
C ALA A 96 -1.16 0.35 -5.70
N LEU A 97 -2.18 -0.49 -5.90
CA LEU A 97 -3.53 -0.03 -6.22
C LEU A 97 -4.17 0.74 -5.06
N TYR A 98 -4.06 0.22 -3.83
CA TYR A 98 -4.61 0.88 -2.66
C TYR A 98 -3.91 2.22 -2.38
N GLY A 99 -2.57 2.25 -2.43
CA GLY A 99 -1.80 3.49 -2.31
C GLY A 99 -2.16 4.49 -3.41
N GLY A 100 -2.20 4.04 -4.67
CA GLY A 100 -2.60 4.90 -5.80
C GLY A 100 -4.01 5.48 -5.62
N TRP A 101 -4.95 4.68 -5.14
CA TRP A 101 -6.30 5.15 -4.81
C TRP A 101 -6.27 6.21 -3.71
N LEU A 102 -5.51 5.97 -2.65
CA LEU A 102 -5.48 6.81 -1.46
C LEU A 102 -4.81 8.17 -1.71
N PHE A 103 -3.70 8.20 -2.45
CA PHE A 103 -2.96 9.44 -2.73
C PHE A 103 -3.49 10.22 -3.94
N LEU A 104 -4.03 9.54 -4.96
CA LEU A 104 -4.44 10.16 -6.24
C LEU A 104 -5.93 9.98 -6.52
N GLY A 105 -6.42 8.73 -6.42
CA GLY A 105 -7.78 8.36 -6.83
C GLY A 105 -8.89 9.13 -6.09
N ARG A 106 -8.77 9.29 -4.77
CA ARG A 106 -9.75 10.00 -3.94
C ARG A 106 -10.00 11.45 -4.39
N PHE A 107 -8.99 12.08 -4.98
CA PHE A 107 -9.04 13.50 -5.36
C PHE A 107 -9.31 13.71 -6.83
N ALA A 108 -9.16 12.68 -7.66
CA ALA A 108 -9.60 12.71 -9.05
C ALA A 108 -11.14 12.77 -9.17
N LEU A 109 -11.85 12.48 -8.07
CA LEU A 109 -13.31 12.44 -7.99
C LEU A 109 -13.94 13.69 -7.35
N CYS A 110 -13.18 14.78 -7.12
CA CYS A 110 -13.64 15.98 -6.39
C CYS A 110 -14.15 17.15 -7.26
#